data_AF-A0A937UAE8-F1
#
_entry.id   AF-A0A937UAE8-F1
#
_cell.length_a   1.000
_cell.length_b   1.000
_cell.length_c   1.000
_cell.angle_alpha   90.00
_cell.angle_beta   90.00
_cell.angle_gamma   90.00
#
_symmetry.space_group_name_H-M   'P 1'
#
loop_
_entity.id
_entity.type
_entity.pdbx_description
1 polymer ?
#
loop_
_entity_poly.entity_id
_entity_poly.type
_entity_poly.pdbx_seq_one_letter_code
_entity_poly.pdbx_strand_id
1 'polypeptide(L)' 'MGPVRRLGIGIVMIVPGFVLGGAVWAWLESWWAVLGLEILMVLLFLFIISGKSSAAVHNS' A
#
# COMPACT_ATOMS: atom_id res chain seq x y z
N MET A 1 10.36 14.38 -7.01
CA MET A 1 9.55 13.44 -7.81
C MET A 1 8.44 14.21 -8.51
N GLY A 2 8.37 14.17 -9.85
CA GLY A 2 7.31 14.87 -10.59
C GLY A 2 5.90 14.28 -10.31
N PRO A 3 4.82 15.09 -10.40
CA PRO A 3 3.46 14.70 -10.01
C PRO A 3 2.94 13.45 -10.75
N VAL A 4 3.35 13.26 -12.01
CA VAL A 4 2.98 12.08 -12.82
C VAL A 4 3.57 10.78 -12.26
N ARG A 5 4.81 10.80 -11.78
CA ARG A 5 5.45 9.61 -11.17
C ARG A 5 4.76 9.23 -9.86
N ARG A 6 4.33 10.21 -9.07
CA ARG A 6 3.63 9.97 -7.81
C ARG A 6 2.23 9.37 -8.04
N LEU A 7 1.52 9.86 -9.06
CA LEU A 7 0.23 9.29 -9.49
C LEU A 7 0.38 7.86 -10.04
N GLY A 8 1.38 7.63 -10.91
CA GLY A 8 1.65 6.30 -11.46
C GLY A 8 1.97 5.27 -10.38
N ILE A 9 2.78 5.65 -9.38
CA ILE A 9 3.05 4.79 -8.21
C ILE A 9 1.76 4.55 -7.43
N GLY A 10 0.99 5.60 -7.12
CA GLY A 10 -0.28 5.46 -6.40
C GLY A 10 -1.24 4.47 -7.06
N ILE A 11 -1.39 4.53 -8.38
CA ILE A 11 -2.26 3.62 -9.15
C ILE A 11 -1.72 2.18 -9.13
N VAL A 12 -0.40 1.99 -9.32
CA VAL A 12 0.19 0.65 -9.28
C VAL A 12 0.08 0.02 -7.88
N MET A 13 0.17 0.81 -6.81
CA MET A 13 0.02 0.32 -5.43
C MET A 13 -1.42 -0.11 -5.09
N ILE A 14 -2.42 0.27 -5.88
CA ILE A 14 -3.80 -0.20 -5.69
C ILE A 14 -3.92 -1.70 -6.00
N VAL A 15 -3.17 -2.19 -6.99
CA VAL A 15 -3.20 -3.60 -7.44
C VAL A 15 -2.89 -4.59 -6.31
N PRO A 16 -1.77 -4.48 -5.57
CA PRO A 16 -1.49 -5.40 -4.47
C PRO A 16 -2.53 -5.30 -3.34
N GLY A 17 -3.14 -4.13 -3.12
CA GLY A 17 -4.26 -3.98 -2.18
C GLY A 17 -5.46 -4.86 -2.56
N PHE A 18 -5.90 -4.78 -3.82
CA PHE A 18 -7.00 -5.61 -4.32
C PHE A 18 -6.67 -7.10 -4.37
N VAL A 19 -5.43 -7.47 -4.73
CA VAL A 19 -5.01 -8.89 -4.76
C VAL A 19 -5.05 -9.51 -3.36
N LEU A 20 -4.57 -8.78 -2.35
CA LEU A 20 -4.61 -9.24 -0.96
C LEU A 20 -6.04 -9.24 -0.40
N GLY A 21 -6.86 -8.23 -0.72
CA GLY A 21 -8.28 -8.21 -0.36
C GLY A 21 -9.06 -9.39 -0.95
N GLY A 22 -8.81 -9.73 -2.22
CA GLY A 22 -9.41 -10.89 -2.87
C GLY A 22 -8.96 -12.22 -2.27
N ALA A 23 -7.68 -12.34 -1.87
CA ALA A 23 -7.18 -13.53 -1.18
C ALA A 23 -7.84 -13.71 0.19
N VAL A 24 -8.02 -12.63 0.96
CA VAL A 24 -8.72 -12.66 2.25
C VAL A 24 -10.20 -13.00 2.09
N TRP A 25 -10.86 -12.46 1.07
CA TRP A 25 -12.23 -12.80 0.74
C TRP A 25 -12.40 -14.30 0.47
N ALA A 26 -11.50 -14.89 -0.32
CA ALA A 26 -11.55 -16.32 -0.65
C ALA A 26 -11.36 -17.24 0.57
N TRP A 27 -10.77 -16.74 1.66
CA TRP A 27 -10.49 -17.53 2.87
C TRP A 27 -11.53 -17.33 3.97
N LEU A 28 -12.01 -16.10 4.14
CA LEU A 28 -12.88 -15.75 5.27
C LEU A 28 -14.33 -15.46 4.86
N GLU A 29 -14.60 -15.22 3.57
CA GLU A 29 -15.89 -14.77 3.00
C GLU A 29 -16.55 -13.60 3.78
N SER A 30 -15.76 -12.88 4.57
CA SER A 30 -16.22 -11.86 5.50
C SER A 30 -15.80 -10.49 5.00
N TRP A 31 -16.81 -9.66 4.74
CA TRP A 31 -16.60 -8.32 4.21
C TRP A 31 -15.85 -7.40 5.18
N TRP A 32 -16.04 -7.60 6.50
CA TRP A 32 -15.32 -6.87 7.54
C TRP A 32 -13.83 -7.20 7.58
N ALA A 33 -13.47 -8.46 7.29
CA ALA A 33 -12.06 -8.88 7.25
C ALA A 33 -11.32 -8.27 6.06
N VAL A 34 -11.98 -8.17 4.90
CA VAL A 34 -11.44 -7.50 3.72
C VAL A 34 -11.23 -6.01 4.00
N LEU A 35 -12.24 -5.32 4.53
CA LEU A 35 -12.14 -3.90 4.90
C LEU A 35 -11.01 -3.63 5.90
N GLY A 36 -10.88 -4.46 6.94
CA GLY A 36 -9.81 -4.32 7.93
C GLY A 36 -8.41 -4.50 7.34
N LEU A 37 -8.24 -5.51 6.47
CA LEU A 37 -6.94 -5.77 5.83
C LEU A 37 -6.59 -4.70 4.79
N GLU A 38 -7.57 -4.18 4.06
CA GLU A 38 -7.34 -3.15 3.05
C GLU A 38 -6.90 -1.83 3.70
N ILE A 39 -7.53 -1.44 4.81
CA ILE A 39 -7.11 -0.28 5.63
C ILE A 39 -5.68 -0.49 6.17
N LEU A 40 -5.38 -1.68 6.68
CA LEU A 40 -4.05 -2.02 7.19
C LEU A 40 -2.98 -1.93 6.10
N MET A 41 -3.27 -2.45 4.90
CA MET A 41 -2.37 -2.40 3.74
C MET A 41 -2.13 -0.96 3.26
N VAL A 42 -3.16 -0.13 3.21
CA VAL A 42 -3.00 1.29 2.85
C VAL A 42 -2.12 2.02 3.87
N LEU A 43 -2.33 1.78 5.17
CA LEU A 43 -1.49 2.37 6.22
C LEU A 43 -0.04 1.89 6.12
N LEU A 44 0.19 0.60 5.89
CA LEU A 44 1.53 0.05 5.67
C LEU A 44 2.19 0.65 4.42
N PHE A 45 1.45 0.82 3.33
CA PHE A 45 1.97 1.46 2.12
C PHE A 45 2.32 2.92 2.35
N LEU A 46 1.45 3.67 3.02
CA LEU A 46 1.74 5.05 3.40
C LEU A 46 2.94 5.11 4.34
N PHE A 47 3.08 4.15 5.26
CA PHE A 47 4.23 4.06 6.16
C PHE A 47 5.53 3.72 5.41
N ILE A 48 5.51 2.80 4.45
CA ILE A 48 6.67 2.46 3.59
C ILE A 48 7.05 3.64 2.70
N ILE A 49 6.06 4.33 2.12
CA ILE A 49 6.28 5.51 1.26
C ILE A 49 6.76 6.70 2.09
N SER A 50 6.24 6.89 3.30
CA SER A 50 6.65 7.94 4.24
C SER A 50 7.97 7.60 4.95
N GLY A 51 8.30 6.32 5.02
CA GLY A 51 9.54 5.75 5.52
C GLY A 51 10.71 5.94 4.55
N LYS A 52 11.36 7.10 4.67
CA LYS A 52 12.82 7.20 4.52
C LYS A 52 13.41 6.78 3.17
N SER A 53 13.09 7.51 2.11
CA SER A 53 13.96 7.57 0.90
C SER A 53 14.88 8.81 0.85
N SER A 54 15.05 9.57 1.95
CA SER A 54 15.95 10.75 1.93
C SER A 54 16.74 11.07 3.21
N ALA A 55 16.67 10.28 4.29
CA ALA A 55 17.43 10.58 5.51
C ALA A 55 18.59 9.61 5.82
N ALA A 56 18.81 8.58 4.99
CA ALA A 56 19.91 7.63 5.18
C ALA A 56 20.95 7.62 4.05
N VAL A 57 20.74 8.39 2.96
CA VAL A 57 21.70 8.53 1.85
C VAL A 57 22.26 9.96 1.76
N HIS A 58 22.29 10.67 2.89
CA HIS A 58 22.95 11.97 3.04
C HIS A 58 23.76 12.00 4.35
N ASN A 59 24.43 10.90 4.70
CA ASN A 59 25.53 10.92 5.69
C ASN A 59 26.45 9.69 5.60
N SER A 60 26.97 9.38 4.41
CA SER A 60 28.08 8.43 4.23
C SER A 60 28.96 8.91 3.10
#